data_AF-A0A7X2STV8-F1
#
_entry.id   AF-A0A7X2STV8-F1
#
_cell.length_a   1.000
_cell.length_b   1.000
_cell.length_c   1.000
_cell.angle_alpha   90.00
_cell.angle_beta   90.00
_cell.angle_gamma   90.00
#
_symmetry.space_group_name_H-M   'P 1'
#
loop_
_entity.id
_entity.type
_entity.pdbx_description
1 polymer ?
#
loop_
_entity_poly.entity_id
_entity_poly.type
_entity_poly.pdbx_seq_one_letter_code
_entity_poly.pdbx_strand_id
1 'polypeptide(L)' 'MTIIKQKILLLDNGREWGGGTNSMLELLKRIDRQKFDITCCFYHNYSRGNDETIEATLNALAIPVFFIPQIRQPR' A
#
# COMPACT_ATOMS: atom_id res chain seq x y z
N MET A 1 29.80 3.24 -2.66
CA MET A 1 28.98 2.48 -3.64
C MET A 1 27.53 2.79 -3.34
N THR A 2 26.78 3.32 -4.30
CA THR A 2 25.32 3.46 -4.17
C THR A 2 24.70 2.08 -4.26
N ILE A 3 24.02 1.65 -3.21
CA ILE A 3 23.23 0.41 -3.23
C ILE A 3 22.00 0.70 -4.10
N ILE A 4 21.90 0.02 -5.25
CA ILE A 4 20.70 0.10 -6.10
C ILE A 4 19.63 -0.73 -5.43
N LYS A 5 18.56 -0.07 -4.96
CA LYS A 5 17.38 -0.75 -4.43
C LYS A 5 16.53 -1.30 -5.55
N GLN A 6 15.96 -2.48 -5.35
CA GLN A 6 14.92 -3.00 -6.23
C GLN A 6 13.62 -2.22 -5.97
N LYS A 7 13.10 -1.60 -7.03
CA LYS A 7 11.86 -0.82 -6.97
C LYS A 7 10.67 -1.75 -7.16
N ILE A 8 9.70 -1.67 -6.24
CA ILE A 8 8.51 -2.51 -6.25
C ILE A 8 7.27 -1.61 -6.12
N LEU A 9 6.32 -1.78 -7.03
CA LEU A 9 4.98 -1.23 -6.91
C LEU A 9 4.04 -2.33 -6.44
N LEU A 10 3.44 -2.15 -5.26
CA LEU A 10 2.39 -3.04 -4.76
C LEU A 10 1.03 -2.46 -5.15
N LEU A 11 0.31 -3.16 -6.02
CA LEU A 11 -1.04 -2.79 -6.45
C LEU A 11 -2.08 -3.62 -5.71
N ASP A 12 -3.07 -2.96 -5.14
CA ASP A 12 -4.27 -3.58 -4.57
C ASP A 12 -5.53 -2.98 -5.21
N ASN A 13 -6.35 -3.85 -5.80
CA ASN A 13 -7.63 -3.54 -6.43
C ASN A 13 -8.82 -4.19 -5.71
N GLY A 14 -8.63 -4.61 -4.46
CA GLY A 14 -9.67 -5.16 -3.62
C GLY A 14 -10.78 -4.15 -3.31
N ARG A 15 -11.74 -4.55 -2.48
CA ARG A 15 -12.87 -3.69 -2.07
C ARG A 15 -12.99 -3.51 -0.57
N GLU A 16 -12.24 -4.30 0.18
CA GLU A 16 -12.34 -4.37 1.64
C GLU A 16 -10.98 -4.62 2.26
N TRP A 17 -10.86 -4.21 3.53
CA TRP A 17 -9.74 -4.57 4.36
C TRP A 17 -9.91 -6.01 4.85
N GLY A 18 -9.15 -6.93 4.28
CA GLY A 18 -9.24 -8.37 4.57
C GLY A 18 -7.92 -8.99 5.01
N GLY A 19 -7.87 -10.33 4.97
CA GLY A 19 -6.67 -11.11 5.31
C GLY A 19 -5.46 -10.76 4.44
N GLY A 20 -5.67 -10.55 3.13
CA GLY A 20 -4.60 -10.16 2.21
C GLY A 20 -3.94 -8.83 2.58
N THR A 21 -4.73 -7.82 2.92
CA THR A 21 -4.26 -6.51 3.40
C THR A 21 -3.45 -6.67 4.70
N ASN A 22 -3.92 -7.49 5.64
CA ASN A 22 -3.20 -7.75 6.90
C ASN A 22 -1.83 -8.41 6.65
N SER A 23 -1.77 -9.46 5.83
CA SER A 23 -0.51 -10.12 5.49
C SER A 23 0.45 -9.18 4.76
N MET A 24 -0.07 -8.33 3.87
CA MET A 24 0.72 -7.31 3.17
C MET A 24 1.32 -6.29 4.16
N LEU A 25 0.54 -5.76 5.09
CA LEU A 25 1.04 -4.82 6.11
C LEU A 25 2.11 -5.46 6.99
N GLU A 26 1.92 -6.73 7.38
CA GLU A 26 2.91 -7.49 8.14
C GLU A 26 4.22 -7.71 7.35
N LEU A 27 4.14 -7.93 6.03
CA LEU A 27 5.32 -7.96 5.17
C LEU A 27 6.03 -6.59 5.15
N LEU A 28 5.29 -5.50 4.92
CA LEU A 28 5.85 -4.14 4.83
C LEU A 28 6.49 -3.66 6.14
N LYS A 29 6.03 -4.14 7.29
CA LYS A 29 6.67 -3.88 8.59
C LYS A 29 8.06 -4.51 8.72
N ARG A 30 8.33 -5.62 8.01
CA ARG A 30 9.54 -6.44 8.17
C ARG A 30 10.47 -6.40 6.96
N ILE A 31 10.03 -5.82 5.85
CA ILE A 31 10.78 -5.80 4.60
C ILE A 31 12.10 -5.04 4.73
N ASP A 32 13.15 -5.56 4.09
CA ASP A 32 14.47 -4.95 4.07
C ASP A 32 14.48 -3.66 3.23
N ARG A 33 14.36 -2.51 3.90
CA ARG A 33 14.35 -1.18 3.28
C ARG A 33 15.69 -0.75 2.70
N GLN A 34 16.78 -1.49 2.95
CA GLN A 34 18.07 -1.25 2.29
C GLN A 34 18.12 -1.91 0.92
N LYS A 35 17.35 -2.98 0.72
CA LYS A 35 17.26 -3.72 -0.56
C LYS A 35 16.08 -3.29 -1.42
N PHE A 36 14.94 -2.98 -0.80
CA PHE A 36 13.69 -2.71 -1.49
C PHE A 36 13.23 -1.27 -1.29
N ASP A 37 12.79 -0.66 -2.39
CA ASP A 37 12.12 0.63 -2.41
C ASP A 37 10.67 0.38 -2.88
N ILE A 38 9.72 0.53 -1.96
CA ILE A 38 8.35 0.08 -2.16
C ILE A 38 7.43 1.29 -2.20
N THR A 39 6.55 1.30 -3.21
CA THR A 39 5.41 2.21 -3.27
C THR A 39 4.13 1.39 -3.35
N CYS A 40 3.10 1.85 -2.65
CA CYS A 40 1.78 1.26 -2.65
C CYS A 40 0.83 2.03 -3.58
N CYS A 41 -0.01 1.30 -4.30
CA CYS A 41 -1.02 1.84 -5.20
C CYS A 41 -2.34 1.13 -4.92
N PHE A 42 -3.36 1.89 -4.53
CA PHE A 42 -4.65 1.33 -4.13
C PHE A 42 -5.77 1.87 -5.00
N TYR A 43 -6.79 1.04 -5.25
CA TYR A 43 -8.01 1.50 -5.88
C TYR A 43 -8.94 2.18 -4.87
N HIS A 44 -9.03 1.65 -3.65
CA HIS A 44 -9.86 2.20 -2.58
C HIS A 44 -9.05 2.46 -1.31
N ASN A 45 -9.34 3.56 -0.62
CA ASN A 45 -8.81 3.82 0.71
C ASN A 45 -9.69 3.12 1.75
N TYR A 46 -9.46 1.81 1.96
CA TYR A 46 -10.24 1.03 2.91
C TYR A 46 -10.13 1.59 4.32
N SER A 47 -11.22 1.56 5.07
CA SER A 47 -11.24 1.79 6.51
C SER A 47 -11.34 0.46 7.25
N ARG A 48 -10.51 0.29 8.27
CA ARG A 48 -10.71 -0.67 9.36
C ARG A 48 -11.62 -0.02 10.41
N GLY A 49 -12.26 -0.82 11.27
CA GLY A 49 -13.02 -0.28 12.40
C GLY A 49 -12.21 0.74 13.21
N ASN A 50 -12.89 1.74 13.81
CA ASN A 50 -12.33 2.96 14.40
C ASN A 50 -11.80 4.00 13.38
N ASP A 51 -12.32 4.00 12.15
CA ASP A 51 -11.99 4.98 11.10
C ASP A 51 -10.49 5.02 10.68
N GLU A 52 -9.72 3.98 11.01
CA GLU A 52 -8.33 3.86 10.56
C GLU A 52 -8.28 3.48 9.08
N THR A 53 -7.69 4.32 8.24
CA THR A 53 -7.59 4.09 6.80
C THR A 53 -6.29 3.40 6.41
N ILE A 54 -6.29 2.67 5.29
CA ILE A 54 -5.06 2.04 4.77
C ILE A 54 -3.99 3.08 4.44
N GLU A 55 -4.41 4.28 3.98
CA GLU A 55 -3.53 5.43 3.81
C GLU A 55 -2.84 5.83 5.12
N ALA A 56 -3.62 6.01 6.20
CA ALA A 56 -3.07 6.38 7.50
C ALA A 56 -2.08 5.33 8.01
N THR A 57 -2.41 4.04 7.88
CA THR A 57 -1.52 2.94 8.30
C THR A 57 -0.23 2.88 7.48
N LEU A 58 -0.29 3.04 6.15
CA LEU A 58 0.90 3.04 5.29
C LEU A 58 1.77 4.28 5.54
N ASN A 59 1.17 5.45 5.76
CA ASN A 59 1.87 6.67 6.14
C ASN A 59 2.57 6.53 7.50
N ALA A 60 1.95 5.88 8.48
CA ALA A 60 2.57 5.58 9.77
C ALA A 60 3.78 4.63 9.64
N LEU A 61 3.79 3.78 8.61
CA LEU A 61 4.95 2.95 8.25
C LEU A 61 5.96 3.69 7.37
N ALA A 62 5.74 4.96 7.03
CA ALA A 62 6.54 5.72 6.06
C ALA A 62 6.70 4.97 4.71
N ILE A 63 5.61 4.36 4.24
CA ILE A 63 5.52 3.76 2.90
C ILE A 63 4.69 4.70 2.01
N PRO A 64 5.26 5.21 0.90
CA PRO A 64 4.51 6.03 -0.05
C PRO A 64 3.28 5.29 -0.59
N VAL A 65 2.14 5.98 -0.61
CA VAL A 65 0.89 5.45 -1.16
C VAL A 65 0.22 6.47 -2.07
N PHE A 66 -0.37 6.00 -3.15
CA PHE A 66 -1.27 6.79 -3.98
C PHE A 66 -2.50 5.99 -4.37
N PHE A 67 -3.58 6.70 -4.69
CA PHE A 67 -4.85 6.11 -5.08
C PHE A 67 -5.13 6.35 -6.55
N ILE A 68 -5.56 5.30 -7.25
CA ILE A 68 -5.97 5.43 -8.65
C ILE A 68 -7.28 6.24 -8.69
N PRO A 69 -7.35 7.34 -9.48
CA PRO A 69 -8.56 8.10 -9.64
C PRO A 69 -9.73 7.21 -10.09
N GLN A 70 -10.84 7.30 -9.37
CA GLN A 70 -12.06 6.54 -9.66
C GLN A 70 -12.83 7.24 -10.77
N ILE A 71 -12.42 7.02 -12.02
CA ILE A 71 -13.11 7.55 -13.19
C ILE A 71 -14.30 6.63 -13.49
N ARG A 72 -15.50 7.18 -13.70
CA ARG A 72 -16.62 6.38 -14.20
C ARG A 72 -16.21 5.74 -15.52
N GLN A 73 -16.35 4.42 -15.64
CA GLN A 73 -16.19 3.77 -16.94
C GLN A 73 -17.18 4.43 -17.93
N PRO A 74 -16.71 4.82 -19.12
CA PRO A 74 -17.61 5.26 -20.18
C PRO A 74 -18.67 4.19 -20.42
N ARG A 75 -19.94 4.61 -20.54
CA ARG A 75 -21.03 3.73 -20.93
C ARG A 75 -21.00 3.46 -22.42
#